data_AF-A0A2P2K4B4-F1
#
_entry.id   AF-A0A2P2K4B4-F1
#
_cell.length_a   1.000
_cell.length_b   1.000
_cell.length_c   1.000
_cell.angle_alpha   90.00
_cell.angle_beta   90.00
_cell.angle_gamma   90.00
#
_symmetry.space_group_name_H-M   'P 1'
#
loop_
_entity.id
_entity.type
_entity.pdbx_description
1 polymer ?
#
loop_
_entity_poly.entity_id
_entity_poly.type
_entity_poly.pdbx_seq_one_letter_code
_entity_poly.pdbx_strand_id
1 'polypeptide(L)'
;MSYPLFHSENMIYPLQLLSQITDIFPVLVAAHKVLVARSRDSLTTRTLHSELVYNYSGSKHITESLKRCGISDNSTYILAARFNASLAEMKIVENLIHGKEIDLEELETRANQAQIQKHYKISGPEVGMSSLADAITCRIAVRDAL
;
A
#
# COMPACT_ATOMS: atom_id res chain seq x y z
N MET A 1 40.05 17.43 -0.65
CA MET A 1 38.75 17.00 -1.20
C MET A 1 38.23 15.91 -0.29
N SER A 2 37.38 16.29 0.66
CA SER A 2 36.87 15.39 1.69
C SER A 2 35.47 14.96 1.28
N TYR A 3 35.30 13.67 0.98
CA TYR A 3 33.98 13.10 0.77
C TYR A 3 33.35 12.86 2.15
N PRO A 4 32.16 13.42 2.45
CA PRO A 4 31.53 13.22 3.74
C PRO A 4 31.12 11.76 3.95
N LEU A 5 31.23 11.30 5.20
CA LEU A 5 30.69 10.03 5.69
C LEU A 5 29.17 10.02 5.52
N PHE A 6 28.64 9.01 4.83
CA PHE A 6 27.22 8.67 4.90
C PHE A 6 27.02 7.61 5.97
N HIS A 7 26.33 7.97 7.05
CA HIS A 7 25.84 7.06 8.08
C HIS A 7 24.79 6.14 7.46
N SER A 8 25.18 4.91 7.11
CA SER A 8 24.28 3.87 6.60
C SER A 8 23.50 3.24 7.77
N GLU A 9 22.61 4.01 8.39
CA GLU A 9 21.50 3.44 9.16
C GLU A 9 20.33 3.22 8.22
N ASN A 10 20.22 2.03 7.64
CA ASN A 10 18.98 1.32 7.27
C ASN A 10 19.28 0.09 6.41
N MET A 11 19.96 -0.88 7.02
CA MET A 11 20.19 -2.20 6.42
C MET A 11 19.00 -3.14 6.70
N ILE A 12 17.78 -2.69 6.34
CA ILE A 12 16.59 -3.54 6.16
C ILE A 12 15.86 -2.86 5.01
N TYR A 13 15.98 -3.38 3.80
CA TYR A 13 15.26 -2.89 2.62
C TYR A 13 13.76 -2.95 2.95
N PRO A 14 13.07 -1.84 3.25
CA PRO A 14 11.69 -1.94 3.64
C PRO A 14 10.90 -2.07 2.34
N LEU A 15 10.73 -3.32 1.93
CA LEU A 15 9.80 -3.71 0.88
C LEU A 15 8.45 -3.87 1.57
N GLN A 16 7.47 -3.06 1.20
CA GLN A 16 6.12 -3.30 1.67
C GLN A 16 5.33 -3.97 0.57
N LEU A 17 4.87 -5.17 0.87
CA LEU A 17 3.97 -5.87 -0.02
C LEU A 17 2.54 -5.70 0.52
N LEU A 18 1.64 -5.32 -0.37
CA LEU A 18 0.22 -5.19 -0.09
C LEU A 18 -0.51 -6.42 -0.63
N SER A 19 -1.51 -6.90 0.12
CA SER A 19 -2.48 -7.90 -0.32
C SER A 19 -3.86 -7.24 -0.51
N GLN A 20 -4.71 -7.85 -1.35
CA GLN A 20 -6.09 -7.39 -1.61
C GLN A 20 -6.17 -6.02 -2.29
N ILE A 21 -5.42 -5.88 -3.39
CA ILE A 21 -5.45 -4.68 -4.24
C ILE A 21 -6.27 -4.95 -5.47
N THR A 22 -7.20 -4.04 -5.77
CA THR A 22 -8.04 -4.08 -6.97
C THR A 22 -7.50 -3.20 -8.08
N ASP A 23 -6.80 -2.12 -7.72
CA ASP A 23 -6.35 -1.10 -8.66
C ASP A 23 -5.14 -0.36 -8.09
N ILE A 24 -4.29 0.18 -8.95
CA ILE A 24 -3.09 0.92 -8.54
C ILE A 24 -3.40 2.32 -8.01
N PHE A 25 -4.47 2.95 -8.50
CA PHE A 25 -4.81 4.34 -8.19
C PHE A 25 -5.09 4.57 -6.68
N PRO A 26 -5.88 3.74 -5.97
CA PRO A 26 -6.05 3.91 -4.53
C PRO A 26 -4.74 3.72 -3.74
N VAL A 27 -3.82 2.87 -4.23
CA VAL A 27 -2.47 2.71 -3.64
C VAL A 27 -1.66 3.99 -3.82
N LEU A 28 -1.70 4.61 -5.01
CA LEU A 28 -1.03 5.89 -5.27
C LEU A 28 -1.60 7.03 -4.41
N VAL A 29 -2.92 7.08 -4.21
CA VAL A 29 -3.55 8.06 -3.31
C VAL A 29 -3.09 7.85 -1.87
N ALA A 30 -3.04 6.60 -1.39
CA ALA A 30 -2.49 6.28 -0.08
C ALA A 30 -1.01 6.69 0.04
N ALA A 31 -0.19 6.39 -0.97
CA ALA A 31 1.22 6.76 -1.02
C ALA A 31 1.43 8.28 -1.01
N HIS A 32 0.62 9.03 -1.76
CA HIS A 32 0.63 10.48 -1.72
C HIS A 32 0.32 11.01 -0.31
N LYS A 33 -0.69 10.44 0.37
CA LYS A 33 -0.98 10.80 1.78
C LYS A 33 0.19 10.50 2.71
N VAL A 34 0.93 9.40 2.51
CA VAL A 34 2.15 9.10 3.26
C VAL A 34 3.19 10.20 3.07
N LEU A 35 3.43 10.64 1.83
CA LEU A 35 4.41 11.69 1.54
C LEU A 35 4.01 13.03 2.15
N VAL A 36 2.73 13.38 2.13
CA VAL A 36 2.20 14.58 2.79
C VAL A 36 2.33 14.50 4.31
N ALA A 37 2.05 13.35 4.92
CA ALA A 37 2.22 13.15 6.35
C ALA A 37 3.71 13.21 6.75
N ARG A 38 4.59 12.62 5.93
CA ARG A 38 6.05 12.70 6.13
C ARG A 38 6.56 14.13 6.07
N SER A 39 6.14 14.92 5.08
CA SER A 39 6.62 16.31 4.94
C SER A 39 6.15 17.24 6.06
N ARG A 40 5.17 16.81 6.86
CA ARG A 40 4.64 17.52 8.02
C ARG A 40 5.10 16.91 9.35
N ASP A 41 5.99 15.92 9.32
CA ASP A 41 6.41 15.13 10.49
C ASP A 41 5.22 14.56 11.30
N SER A 42 4.16 14.19 10.60
CA SER A 42 2.87 13.77 11.18
C SER A 42 2.50 12.32 10.83
N LEU A 43 3.51 11.45 10.70
CA LEU A 43 3.27 10.03 10.47
C LEU A 43 2.59 9.40 11.70
N THR A 44 1.59 8.56 11.47
CA THR A 44 0.90 7.83 12.54
C THR A 44 1.70 6.59 12.97
N THR A 45 2.38 5.97 12.01
CA THR A 45 3.19 4.76 12.17
C THR A 45 4.69 5.09 12.12
N ARG A 46 5.53 4.09 12.39
CA ARG A 46 7.00 4.29 12.52
C ARG A 46 7.72 4.44 11.18
N THR A 47 7.16 3.96 10.08
CA THR A 47 7.80 3.98 8.76
C THR A 47 6.82 4.35 7.67
N LEU A 48 7.32 4.86 6.52
CA LEU A 48 6.49 5.15 5.35
C LEU A 48 5.75 3.92 4.82
N HIS A 49 6.37 2.76 5.01
CA HIS A 49 5.86 1.48 4.55
C HIS A 49 4.67 1.02 5.39
N SER A 50 4.78 1.09 6.72
CA SER A 50 3.62 0.85 7.58
C SER A 50 2.55 1.92 7.40
N GLU A 51 2.95 3.17 7.13
CA GLU A 51 2.01 4.27 6.87
C GLU A 51 1.22 4.03 5.59
N LEU A 52 1.85 3.48 4.55
CA LEU A 52 1.19 3.14 3.28
C LEU A 52 0.09 2.11 3.50
N VAL A 53 0.38 1.01 4.21
CA VAL A 53 -0.63 -0.01 4.51
C VAL A 53 -1.73 0.55 5.40
N TYR A 54 -1.35 1.37 6.39
CA TYR A 54 -2.30 2.05 7.28
C TYR A 54 -3.26 2.95 6.49
N ASN A 55 -2.71 3.81 5.62
CA ASN A 55 -3.47 4.72 4.77
C ASN A 55 -4.35 3.97 3.77
N TYR A 56 -3.81 2.93 3.13
CA TYR A 56 -4.55 2.14 2.17
C TYR A 56 -5.77 1.49 2.81
N SER A 57 -5.61 0.83 3.96
CA SER A 57 -6.68 0.05 4.61
C SER A 57 -7.98 0.81 4.95
N GLY A 58 -7.97 2.15 4.94
CA GLY A 58 -9.08 2.98 5.38
C GLY A 58 -9.45 2.82 6.87
N SER A 59 -8.64 2.11 7.66
CA SER A 59 -8.86 1.86 9.08
C SER A 59 -8.19 2.93 9.95
N LYS A 60 -8.75 3.19 11.14
CA LYS A 60 -8.10 3.99 12.19
C LYS A 60 -7.19 3.13 13.09
N HIS A 61 -7.22 1.80 12.97
CA HIS A 61 -6.45 0.87 13.80
C HIS A 61 -5.24 0.30 13.04
N ILE A 62 -4.03 0.64 13.47
CA ILE A 62 -2.77 0.23 12.83
C ILE A 62 -2.67 -1.30 12.73
N THR A 63 -2.84 -2.01 13.84
CA THR A 63 -2.72 -3.49 13.88
C THR A 63 -3.67 -4.16 12.89
N GLU A 64 -4.91 -3.68 12.83
CA GLU A 64 -5.91 -4.25 11.91
C GLU A 64 -5.57 -3.95 10.44
N SER A 65 -5.01 -2.76 10.17
CA SER A 65 -4.58 -2.37 8.83
C SER A 65 -3.50 -3.32 8.29
N LEU A 66 -2.49 -3.61 9.13
CA LEU A 66 -1.40 -4.52 8.79
C LEU A 66 -1.90 -5.96 8.60
N LYS A 67 -2.86 -6.42 9.42
CA LYS A 67 -3.44 -7.76 9.26
C LYS A 67 -4.27 -7.92 7.98
N ARG A 68 -5.02 -6.88 7.58
CA ARG A 68 -5.93 -6.95 6.43
C ARG A 68 -5.24 -6.76 5.10
N CYS A 69 -4.39 -5.74 5.01
CA CYS A 69 -3.78 -5.31 3.76
C CYS A 69 -2.28 -5.67 3.68
N GLY A 70 -1.67 -6.13 4.76
CA GLY A 70 -0.33 -6.70 4.72
C GLY A 70 -0.32 -8.13 4.15
N ILE A 71 0.89 -8.65 3.95
CA ILE A 71 1.08 -10.04 3.54
C ILE A 71 0.69 -10.96 4.70
N SER A 72 0.11 -12.08 4.35
CA SER A 72 0.02 -13.27 5.18
C SER A 72 0.65 -14.47 4.47
N ASP A 73 0.91 -15.56 5.19
CA ASP A 73 1.47 -16.80 4.64
C ASP A 73 0.60 -17.41 3.50
N ASN A 74 -0.68 -17.01 3.42
CA ASN A 74 -1.62 -17.48 2.42
C ASN A 74 -1.73 -16.54 1.21
N SER A 75 -0.88 -15.51 1.12
CA SER A 75 -0.94 -14.53 0.04
C SER A 75 -0.37 -15.12 -1.25
N THR A 76 -1.22 -15.27 -2.25
CA THR A 76 -0.84 -15.79 -3.58
C THR A 76 -0.52 -14.67 -4.58
N TYR A 77 -0.89 -13.43 -4.25
CA TYR A 77 -0.60 -12.23 -5.02
C TYR A 77 -0.19 -11.10 -4.09
N ILE A 78 0.84 -10.36 -4.49
CA ILE A 78 1.43 -9.28 -3.73
C ILE A 78 1.76 -8.12 -4.66
N LEU A 79 1.57 -6.89 -4.20
CA LEU A 79 2.13 -5.71 -4.86
C LEU A 79 3.33 -5.21 -4.07
N ALA A 80 4.50 -5.22 -4.70
CA ALA A 80 5.71 -4.63 -4.17
C ALA A 80 5.73 -3.12 -4.37
N ALA A 81 5.64 -2.36 -3.27
CA ALA A 81 5.72 -0.91 -3.29
C ALA A 81 6.93 -0.40 -2.48
N ARG A 82 7.67 0.54 -3.07
CA ARG A 82 8.82 1.17 -2.42
C ARG A 82 8.89 2.66 -2.73
N PHE A 83 9.17 3.45 -1.70
CA PHE A 83 9.39 4.88 -1.84
C PHE A 83 10.84 5.17 -2.22
N ASN A 84 11.05 6.07 -3.18
CA ASN A 84 12.36 6.60 -3.56
C ASN A 84 13.40 5.50 -3.90
N ALA A 85 12.95 4.46 -4.62
CA ALA A 85 13.80 3.33 -5.00
C ALA A 85 14.62 3.63 -6.24
N SER A 86 15.91 3.28 -6.21
CA SER A 86 16.74 3.17 -7.40
C SER A 86 16.43 1.89 -8.18
N LEU A 87 16.82 1.85 -9.46
CA LEU A 87 16.68 0.64 -10.29
C LEU A 87 17.43 -0.57 -9.68
N ALA A 88 18.59 -0.33 -9.06
CA ALA A 88 19.35 -1.38 -8.40
C ALA A 88 18.59 -1.97 -7.20
N GLU A 89 17.95 -1.13 -6.39
CA GLU A 89 17.13 -1.59 -5.26
C GLU A 89 15.87 -2.33 -5.72
N MET A 90 15.25 -1.92 -6.83
CA MET A 90 14.12 -2.64 -7.41
C MET A 90 14.51 -4.05 -7.88
N LYS A 91 15.71 -4.21 -8.46
CA LYS A 91 16.23 -5.55 -8.80
C LYS A 91 16.50 -6.42 -7.57
N ILE A 92 16.95 -5.82 -6.46
CA ILE A 92 17.11 -6.56 -5.19
C ILE A 92 15.74 -7.05 -4.70
N VAL A 93 14.72 -6.18 -4.76
CA VAL A 93 13.34 -6.53 -4.39
C VAL A 93 12.80 -7.67 -5.24
N GLU A 94 12.99 -7.60 -6.56
CA GLU A 94 12.59 -8.65 -7.50
C GLU A 94 13.20 -10.01 -7.12
N ASN A 95 14.52 -10.04 -6.83
CA ASN A 95 15.22 -11.27 -6.43
C ASN A 95 14.76 -11.84 -5.08
N LEU A 96 14.11 -11.05 -4.23
CA LEU A 96 13.55 -11.51 -2.94
C LEU A 96 12.18 -12.15 -3.09
N ILE A 97 11.48 -11.91 -4.21
CA ILE A 97 10.12 -12.39 -4.42
C ILE A 97 10.16 -13.71 -5.19
N HIS A 98 9.73 -14.78 -4.54
CA HIS A 98 9.60 -16.09 -5.18
C HIS A 98 8.25 -16.16 -5.92
N GLY A 99 8.21 -15.67 -7.15
CA GLY A 99 6.99 -15.64 -7.95
C GLY A 99 7.25 -15.21 -9.39
N LYS A 100 6.17 -15.02 -10.13
CA LYS A 100 6.21 -14.46 -11.49
C LYS A 100 5.65 -13.04 -11.44
N GLU A 101 6.39 -12.08 -11.99
CA GLU A 101 5.88 -10.74 -12.23
C GLU A 101 4.72 -10.80 -13.25
N ILE A 102 3.65 -10.09 -12.96
CA ILE A 102 2.45 -9.98 -13.80
C ILE A 102 2.11 -8.52 -14.00
N ASP A 103 1.31 -8.24 -15.04
CA ASP A 103 0.87 -6.89 -15.32
C ASP A 103 -0.05 -6.37 -14.20
N LEU A 104 0.02 -5.08 -13.92
CA LEU A 104 -0.87 -4.40 -12.97
C LEU A 104 -2.34 -4.50 -13.42
N GLU A 105 -2.60 -4.64 -14.72
CA GLU A 105 -3.94 -4.89 -15.27
C GLU A 105 -4.58 -6.17 -14.72
N GLU A 106 -3.79 -7.14 -14.26
CA GLU A 106 -4.32 -8.38 -13.69
C GLU A 106 -4.83 -8.24 -12.24
N LEU A 107 -4.54 -7.12 -11.56
CA LEU A 107 -4.88 -6.91 -10.14
C LEU A 107 -6.38 -7.03 -9.89
N GLU A 108 -7.20 -6.37 -10.72
CA GLU A 108 -8.66 -6.36 -10.53
C GLU A 108 -9.24 -7.77 -10.62
N THR A 109 -8.78 -8.56 -11.59
CA THR A 109 -9.28 -9.92 -11.84
C THR A 109 -8.96 -10.89 -10.72
N ARG A 110 -7.89 -10.63 -9.96
CA ARG A 110 -7.37 -11.50 -8.90
C ARG A 110 -7.82 -11.05 -7.52
N ALA A 111 -8.41 -9.86 -7.41
CA ALA A 111 -8.88 -9.30 -6.16
C ALA A 111 -10.16 -9.99 -5.66
N ASN A 112 -10.20 -10.32 -4.37
CA ASN A 112 -11.42 -10.80 -3.73
C ASN A 112 -12.38 -9.62 -3.49
N GLN A 113 -13.17 -9.28 -4.51
CA GLN A 113 -14.08 -8.12 -4.49
C GLN A 113 -15.06 -8.18 -3.30
N ALA A 114 -15.60 -9.35 -2.97
CA ALA A 114 -16.53 -9.51 -1.84
C ALA A 114 -15.86 -9.18 -0.49
N GLN A 115 -14.62 -9.64 -0.29
CA GLN A 115 -13.84 -9.33 0.91
C GLN A 115 -13.51 -7.84 1.00
N ILE A 116 -13.14 -7.23 -0.13
CA ILE A 116 -12.77 -5.80 -0.20
C ILE A 116 -14.00 -4.92 0.04
N GLN A 117 -15.13 -5.20 -0.59
CA GLN A 117 -16.39 -4.49 -0.35
C GLN A 117 -16.78 -4.56 1.13
N LYS A 118 -16.69 -5.74 1.76
CA LYS A 118 -16.92 -5.91 3.20
C LYS A 118 -15.94 -5.09 4.04
N HIS A 119 -14.65 -5.09 3.69
CA HIS A 119 -13.62 -4.37 4.42
C HIS A 119 -13.84 -2.85 4.40
N TYR A 120 -14.09 -2.28 3.21
CA TYR A 120 -14.31 -0.85 3.04
C TYR A 120 -15.75 -0.41 3.34
N LYS A 121 -16.62 -1.36 3.71
CA LYS A 121 -18.04 -1.12 3.98
C LYS A 121 -18.73 -0.43 2.80
N ILE A 122 -18.45 -0.93 1.60
CA ILE A 122 -19.05 -0.48 0.35
C ILE A 122 -20.42 -1.13 0.25
N SER A 123 -21.46 -0.30 0.13
CA SER A 123 -22.84 -0.77 0.14
C SER A 123 -23.28 -1.29 -1.23
N GLY A 124 -24.28 -2.18 -1.28
CA GLY A 124 -24.82 -2.68 -2.55
C GLY A 124 -25.23 -1.58 -3.55
N PRO A 125 -25.92 -0.51 -3.12
CA PRO A 125 -26.24 0.62 -4.01
C PRO A 125 -25.01 1.34 -4.56
N GLU A 126 -23.94 1.47 -3.76
CA GLU A 126 -22.68 2.14 -4.15
C GLU A 126 -21.94 1.37 -5.26
N VAL A 127 -21.96 0.03 -5.21
CA VAL A 127 -21.37 -0.83 -6.25
C VAL A 127 -21.99 -0.59 -7.63
N GLY A 128 -23.25 -0.17 -7.70
CA GLY A 128 -23.93 0.17 -8.96
C GLY A 128 -23.72 1.60 -9.45
N MET A 129 -23.09 2.46 -8.65
CA MET A 129 -22.95 3.90 -8.94
C MET A 129 -21.51 4.32 -9.28
N SER A 130 -20.51 3.61 -8.75
CA SER A 130 -19.09 3.92 -8.97
C SER A 130 -18.25 2.65 -9.05
N SER A 131 -17.02 2.76 -9.55
CA SER A 131 -16.09 1.64 -9.51
C SER A 131 -15.66 1.31 -8.07
N LEU A 132 -15.16 0.09 -7.87
CA LEU A 132 -14.58 -0.32 -6.59
C LEU A 132 -13.36 0.55 -6.23
N ALA A 133 -12.55 0.93 -7.22
CA ALA A 133 -11.40 1.81 -7.03
C ALA A 133 -11.82 3.22 -6.58
N ASP A 134 -12.89 3.79 -7.13
CA ASP A 134 -13.41 5.11 -6.72
C ASP A 134 -13.90 5.08 -5.27
N ALA A 135 -14.65 4.05 -4.90
CA ALA A 135 -15.17 3.89 -3.55
C ALA A 135 -14.02 3.77 -2.53
N ILE A 136 -13.01 2.94 -2.80
CA ILE A 136 -11.81 2.81 -1.95
C ILE A 136 -11.05 4.14 -1.88
N THR A 137 -10.82 4.79 -3.02
CA THR A 137 -10.13 6.08 -3.09
C THR A 137 -10.83 7.13 -2.25
N CYS A 138 -12.16 7.21 -2.33
CA CYS A 138 -12.97 8.12 -1.53
C CYS A 138 -12.69 7.88 -0.04
N ARG A 139 -12.79 6.62 0.44
CA ARG A 139 -12.52 6.26 1.84
C ARG A 139 -11.11 6.63 2.30
N ILE A 140 -10.10 6.40 1.47
CA ILE A 140 -8.71 6.78 1.77
C ILE A 140 -8.58 8.31 1.86
N ALA A 141 -9.16 9.03 0.89
CA ALA A 141 -9.07 10.48 0.80
C ALA A 141 -9.72 11.15 2.01
N VAL A 142 -10.96 10.78 2.36
CA VAL A 142 -11.75 11.43 3.42
C VAL A 142 -11.47 10.91 4.84
N ARG A 143 -10.59 9.91 5.00
CA ARG A 143 -10.33 9.26 6.30
C ARG A 143 -10.05 10.23 7.44
N ASP A 144 -9.33 11.32 7.16
CA ASP A 144 -8.91 12.29 8.17
C ASP A 144 -9.91 13.45 8.36
N ALA A 145 -10.98 13.48 7.55
CA ALA A 145 -12.07 14.45 7.60
C ALA A 145 -13.33 13.92 8.33
N LEU A 146 -13.37 12.62 8.65
CA LEU A 146 -14.46 11.90 9.34
C LEU A 146 -13.98 11.38 10.70
#